data_AF-A0A7C3YRW2-F1
#
_entry.id   AF-A0A7C3YRW2-F1
#
_cell.length_a   1.000
_cell.length_b   1.000
_cell.length_c   1.000
_cell.angle_alpha   90.00
_cell.angle_beta   90.00
_cell.angle_gamma   90.00
#
_symmetry.space_group_name_H-M   'P 1'
#
loop_
_entity.id
_entity.type
_entity.pdbx_description
1 polymer ?
#
loop_
_entity_poly.entity_id
_entity_poly.type
_entity_poly.pdbx_seq_one_letter_code
_entity_poly.pdbx_strand_id
1 'polypeptide(L)'
;MAKCRYFIPGIYSCPFDAEKGEEYCIFHLPKEKKETERFWKHLASYLIALMENTEDEKIKDFLNRREAWIFQEKDDDLIGYYKSKIEKGKRWKFTGFIFPEMDGEHNFNNFPFWDADFIWAQFSGDAYFSGAKFSGYANFREAKFWGNADFREAQFTGECRF
;
A
#
# COMPACT_ATOMS: atom_id res chain seq x y z
N MET A 1 -20.62 -5.11 5.39
CA MET A 1 -19.71 -4.15 6.05
C MET A 1 -20.11 -2.74 5.62
N ALA A 2 -19.93 -1.73 6.48
CA ALA A 2 -20.18 -0.34 6.12
C ALA A 2 -19.03 0.19 5.24
N LYS A 3 -19.20 1.32 4.56
CA LYS A 3 -18.11 1.95 3.80
C LYS A 3 -17.11 2.62 4.73
N CYS A 4 -15.82 2.55 4.38
CA CYS A 4 -14.78 3.32 5.07
C CYS A 4 -15.12 4.82 4.99
N ARG A 5 -15.06 5.51 6.13
CA ARG A 5 -15.32 6.96 6.20
C ARG A 5 -14.13 7.82 5.78
N TYR A 6 -13.01 7.25 5.37
CA TYR A 6 -11.87 8.04 4.93
C TYR A 6 -12.13 8.69 3.57
N PHE A 7 -12.16 10.02 3.54
CA PHE A 7 -12.32 10.81 2.33
C PHE A 7 -11.51 12.10 2.44
N ILE A 8 -11.02 12.57 1.30
CA ILE A 8 -10.43 13.89 1.13
C ILE A 8 -11.28 14.62 0.09
N PRO A 9 -11.96 15.72 0.46
CA PRO A 9 -12.84 16.46 -0.44
C PRO A 9 -12.15 16.78 -1.78
N GLY A 10 -12.78 16.35 -2.88
CA GLY A 10 -12.31 16.63 -4.24
C GLY A 10 -11.06 15.85 -4.68
N ILE A 11 -10.49 14.96 -3.85
CA ILE A 11 -9.22 14.29 -4.14
C ILE A 11 -9.35 12.77 -4.08
N TYR A 12 -9.95 12.23 -3.01
CA TYR A 12 -9.97 10.79 -2.78
C TYR A 12 -11.15 10.36 -1.92
N SER A 13 -11.76 9.23 -2.27
CA SER A 13 -12.71 8.51 -1.43
C SER A 13 -12.25 7.07 -1.33
N CYS A 14 -12.14 6.55 -0.11
CA CYS A 14 -11.70 5.18 0.11
C CYS A 14 -12.73 4.18 -0.47
N PRO A 15 -12.34 3.27 -1.39
CA PRO A 15 -13.29 2.33 -1.96
C PRO A 15 -13.60 1.14 -1.04
N PHE A 16 -12.77 0.94 -0.01
CA PHE A 16 -12.82 -0.21 0.89
C PHE A 16 -13.92 -0.08 1.93
N ASP A 17 -14.27 -1.22 2.52
CA ASP A 17 -15.29 -1.29 3.55
C ASP A 17 -14.63 -1.24 4.93
N ALA A 18 -15.30 -0.60 5.87
CA ALA A 18 -14.90 -0.53 7.26
C ALA A 18 -15.04 -1.89 7.94
N GLU A 19 -14.20 -2.14 8.93
CA GLU A 19 -14.29 -3.35 9.73
C GLU A 19 -15.55 -3.37 10.60
N LYS A 20 -15.93 -4.55 11.09
CA LYS A 20 -17.15 -4.68 11.90
C LYS A 20 -16.99 -3.85 13.19
N GLY A 21 -17.86 -2.85 13.35
CA GLY A 21 -17.85 -1.96 14.52
C GLY A 21 -16.90 -0.77 14.40
N GLU A 22 -16.18 -0.65 13.28
CA GLU A 22 -15.25 0.46 13.03
C GLU A 22 -15.80 1.42 11.96
N GLU A 23 -15.31 2.65 11.99
CA GLU A 23 -15.63 3.68 10.99
C GLU A 23 -14.70 3.63 9.78
N TYR A 24 -13.54 3.00 9.93
CA TYR A 24 -12.46 2.96 8.95
C TYR A 24 -12.14 1.52 8.53
N CYS A 25 -11.64 1.36 7.30
CA CYS A 25 -11.07 0.08 6.86
C CYS A 25 -9.72 -0.16 7.53
N ILE A 26 -9.21 -1.39 7.45
CA ILE A 26 -7.91 -1.79 8.01
C ILE A 26 -6.77 -0.83 7.67
N PHE A 27 -6.78 -0.20 6.49
CA PHE A 27 -5.72 0.72 6.06
C PHE A 27 -5.83 2.11 6.70
N HIS A 28 -7.04 2.59 6.97
CA HIS A 28 -7.31 3.91 7.58
C HIS A 28 -7.59 3.84 9.08
N LEU A 29 -7.63 2.64 9.66
CA LEU A 29 -7.81 2.43 11.08
C LEU A 29 -6.64 3.07 11.88
N PRO A 30 -6.92 3.79 12.98
CA PRO A 30 -5.89 4.34 13.86
C PRO A 30 -4.89 3.27 14.31
N LYS A 31 -3.62 3.65 14.49
CA LYS A 31 -2.53 2.73 14.84
C LYS A 31 -2.88 1.90 16.07
N GLU A 32 -3.46 2.54 17.09
CA GLU A 32 -3.75 1.95 18.40
C GLU A 32 -4.81 0.84 18.34
N LYS A 33 -5.60 0.81 17.27
CA LYS A 33 -6.64 -0.19 17.03
C LYS A 33 -6.22 -1.26 16.02
N LYS A 34 -5.02 -1.16 15.46
CA LYS A 34 -4.57 -1.99 14.34
C LYS A 34 -3.83 -3.21 14.85
N GLU A 35 -4.23 -4.38 14.35
CA GLU A 35 -3.47 -5.61 14.50
C GLU A 35 -2.47 -5.70 13.33
N THR A 36 -1.17 -5.70 13.64
CA THR A 36 -0.09 -5.57 12.65
C THR A 36 -0.07 -6.72 11.65
N GLU A 37 -0.08 -7.98 12.10
CA GLU A 37 -0.10 -9.16 11.23
C GLU A 37 -1.31 -9.13 10.28
N ARG A 38 -2.46 -8.71 10.81
CA ARG A 38 -3.68 -8.57 10.01
C ARG A 38 -3.55 -7.48 8.96
N PHE A 39 -2.96 -6.33 9.30
CA PHE A 39 -2.69 -5.28 8.33
C PHE A 39 -1.81 -5.78 7.18
N TRP A 40 -0.73 -6.51 7.49
CA TRP A 40 0.21 -7.01 6.49
C TRP A 40 -0.42 -8.05 5.57
N LYS A 41 -1.22 -8.99 6.12
CA LYS A 41 -2.07 -9.87 5.32
C LYS A 41 -3.01 -9.11 4.37
N HIS A 42 -3.67 -8.08 4.88
CA HIS A 42 -4.55 -7.24 4.05
C HIS A 42 -3.76 -6.46 2.98
N LEU A 43 -2.58 -5.94 3.30
CA LEU A 43 -1.73 -5.22 2.35
C LEU A 43 -1.20 -6.16 1.27
N ALA A 44 -0.71 -7.34 1.66
CA ALA A 44 -0.25 -8.40 0.75
C ALA A 44 -1.32 -8.75 -0.28
N SER A 45 -2.54 -9.04 0.19
CA SER A 45 -3.68 -9.34 -0.69
C SER A 45 -4.07 -8.15 -1.57
N TYR A 46 -3.99 -6.92 -1.07
CA TYR A 46 -4.26 -5.72 -1.87
C TYR A 46 -3.22 -5.51 -2.98
N LEU A 47 -1.93 -5.69 -2.67
CA LEU A 47 -0.85 -5.59 -3.64
C LEU A 47 -0.98 -6.66 -4.73
N ILE A 48 -1.28 -7.91 -4.38
CA ILE A 48 -1.54 -8.97 -5.36
C ILE A 48 -2.75 -8.61 -6.21
N ALA A 49 -3.85 -8.14 -5.62
CA ALA A 49 -5.03 -7.72 -6.37
C ALA A 49 -4.71 -6.60 -7.37
N LEU A 50 -3.91 -5.59 -6.97
CA LEU A 50 -3.44 -4.53 -7.87
C LEU A 50 -2.63 -5.09 -9.03
N MET A 51 -1.66 -5.96 -8.73
CA MET A 51 -0.75 -6.52 -9.72
C MET A 51 -1.45 -7.50 -10.67
N GLU A 52 -2.45 -8.25 -10.21
CA GLU A 52 -3.25 -9.13 -11.07
C GLU A 52 -4.30 -8.35 -11.89
N ASN A 53 -4.56 -7.09 -11.55
CA ASN A 53 -5.51 -6.21 -12.24
C ASN A 53 -4.81 -5.18 -13.16
N THR A 54 -3.56 -5.43 -13.52
CA THR A 54 -2.78 -4.62 -14.46
C THR A 54 -2.58 -5.29 -15.82
N GLU A 55 -2.36 -4.48 -16.85
CA GLU A 55 -1.96 -4.93 -18.18
C GLU A 55 -0.44 -4.84 -18.40
N ASP A 56 0.31 -4.30 -17.43
CA ASP A 56 1.77 -4.21 -17.51
C ASP A 56 2.42 -5.59 -17.31
N GLU A 57 2.98 -6.13 -18.40
CA GLU A 57 3.66 -7.43 -18.40
C GLU A 57 4.85 -7.48 -17.44
N LYS A 58 5.52 -6.36 -17.15
CA LYS A 58 6.62 -6.33 -16.16
C LYS A 58 6.12 -6.59 -14.75
N ILE A 59 4.90 -6.13 -14.42
CA ILE A 59 4.26 -6.42 -13.13
C ILE A 59 3.92 -7.91 -13.03
N LYS A 60 3.36 -8.48 -14.11
CA LYS A 60 3.00 -9.89 -14.17
C LYS A 60 4.24 -10.79 -14.05
N ASP A 61 5.32 -10.44 -14.74
CA ASP A 61 6.60 -11.15 -14.62
C ASP A 61 7.15 -11.10 -13.19
N PHE A 62 7.09 -9.94 -12.53
CA PHE A 62 7.50 -9.80 -11.13
C PHE A 62 6.67 -10.70 -10.19
N LEU A 63 5.34 -10.73 -10.36
CA LEU A 63 4.45 -11.63 -9.61
C LEU A 63 4.85 -13.10 -9.79
N ASN A 64 5.10 -13.51 -11.03
CA ASN A 64 5.41 -14.89 -11.38
C ASN A 64 6.71 -15.39 -10.76
N ARG A 65 7.68 -14.50 -10.53
CA ARG A 65 8.95 -14.86 -9.88
C ARG A 65 8.81 -15.08 -8.38
N ARG A 66 7.69 -14.66 -7.76
CA ARG A 66 7.41 -14.76 -6.30
C ARG A 66 8.58 -14.30 -5.41
N GLU A 67 9.32 -13.28 -5.84
CA GLU A 67 10.56 -12.85 -5.18
C GLU A 67 10.32 -11.96 -3.93
N ALA A 68 9.11 -11.47 -3.70
CA ALA A 68 8.83 -10.60 -2.57
C ALA A 68 8.19 -11.36 -1.41
N TRP A 69 8.86 -11.31 -0.25
CA TRP A 69 8.41 -11.89 1.02
C TRP A 69 7.00 -11.44 1.40
N ILE A 70 6.58 -10.22 0.99
CA ILE A 70 5.28 -9.61 1.30
C ILE A 70 4.10 -10.44 0.80
N PHE A 71 4.31 -11.39 -0.10
CA PHE A 71 3.24 -12.26 -0.62
C PHE A 71 3.04 -13.56 0.15
N GLN A 72 3.88 -13.85 1.14
CA GLN A 72 3.75 -15.08 1.93
C GLN A 72 2.50 -15.08 2.81
N GLU A 73 2.03 -13.90 3.24
CA GLU A 73 0.89 -13.75 4.14
C GLU A 73 -0.45 -13.54 3.43
N LYS A 74 -0.47 -13.68 2.10
CA LYS A 74 -1.69 -13.42 1.31
C LYS A 74 -2.87 -14.28 1.78
N ASP A 75 -4.04 -13.72 1.60
CA ASP A 75 -5.33 -14.38 1.76
C ASP A 75 -6.12 -14.27 0.44
N ASP A 76 -6.52 -15.42 -0.11
CA ASP A 76 -7.16 -15.50 -1.44
C ASP A 76 -8.58 -14.90 -1.44
N ASP A 77 -9.31 -14.99 -0.32
CA ASP A 77 -10.61 -14.35 -0.19
C ASP A 77 -10.44 -12.82 -0.16
N LEU A 78 -9.40 -12.32 0.52
CA LEU A 78 -9.06 -10.90 0.50
C LEU A 78 -8.59 -10.42 -0.87
N ILE A 79 -7.87 -11.24 -1.65
CA ILE A 79 -7.49 -10.89 -3.03
C ILE A 79 -8.76 -10.68 -3.88
N GLY A 80 -9.70 -11.63 -3.82
CA GLY A 80 -10.98 -11.51 -4.51
C GLY A 80 -11.76 -10.27 -4.07
N TYR A 81 -11.79 -10.01 -2.77
CA TYR A 81 -12.37 -8.79 -2.21
C TYR A 81 -11.73 -7.53 -2.80
N TYR A 82 -10.41 -7.38 -2.77
CA TYR A 82 -9.75 -6.17 -3.26
C TYR A 82 -9.90 -5.99 -4.76
N LYS A 83 -9.83 -7.06 -5.56
CA LYS A 83 -10.12 -7.01 -7.00
C LYS A 83 -11.50 -6.42 -7.29
N SER A 84 -12.49 -6.70 -6.44
CA SER A 84 -13.85 -6.13 -6.58
C SER A 84 -13.95 -4.64 -6.24
N LYS A 85 -12.96 -4.08 -5.54
CA LYS A 85 -12.95 -2.68 -5.05
C LYS A 85 -12.03 -1.76 -5.85
N ILE A 86 -11.09 -2.30 -6.60
CA ILE A 86 -10.10 -1.51 -7.34
C ILE A 86 -10.50 -1.37 -8.81
N GLU A 87 -10.27 -0.18 -9.36
CA GLU A 87 -10.40 0.06 -10.80
C GLU A 87 -9.18 -0.47 -11.56
N LYS A 88 -9.41 -1.02 -12.76
CA LYS A 88 -8.35 -1.50 -13.65
C LYS A 88 -7.42 -0.37 -14.10
N GLY A 89 -6.12 -0.64 -14.14
CA GLY A 89 -5.12 0.28 -14.68
C GLY A 89 -4.94 1.59 -13.91
N LYS A 90 -5.35 1.66 -12.63
CA LYS A 90 -5.15 2.84 -11.79
C LYS A 90 -3.89 2.72 -10.93
N ARG A 91 -3.42 3.89 -10.47
CA ARG A 91 -2.32 4.03 -9.51
C ARG A 91 -2.59 3.23 -8.24
N TRP A 92 -1.54 2.76 -7.60
CA TRP A 92 -1.58 2.10 -6.31
C TRP A 92 -1.90 3.16 -5.25
N LYS A 93 -3.06 3.04 -4.61
CA LYS A 93 -3.64 4.10 -3.77
C LYS A 93 -3.28 3.89 -2.30
N PHE A 94 -2.11 4.42 -1.97
CA PHE A 94 -1.54 4.70 -0.65
C PHE A 94 -2.31 5.70 0.24
N THR A 95 -3.29 6.40 -0.34
CA THR A 95 -3.74 7.69 0.20
C THR A 95 -4.31 7.56 1.60
N GLY A 96 -3.68 8.23 2.57
CA GLY A 96 -4.11 8.20 3.97
C GLY A 96 -3.81 6.92 4.73
N PHE A 97 -3.17 5.92 4.11
CA PHE A 97 -2.89 4.65 4.78
C PHE A 97 -2.04 4.90 6.02
N ILE A 98 -2.44 4.28 7.13
CA ILE A 98 -1.68 4.26 8.37
C ILE A 98 -0.92 2.94 8.41
N PHE A 99 0.35 2.99 8.05
CA PHE A 99 1.25 1.86 8.14
C PHE A 99 1.65 1.65 9.62
N PRO A 100 1.52 0.43 10.16
CA PRO A 100 2.10 0.07 11.45
C PRO A 100 3.63 0.16 11.36
N GLU A 101 4.30 -0.20 12.45
CA GLU A 101 5.76 -0.31 12.44
C GLU A 101 6.20 -1.34 11.39
N MET A 102 7.23 -0.97 10.61
CA MET A 102 7.86 -1.84 9.64
C MET A 102 9.04 -2.54 10.29
N ASP A 103 9.29 -3.78 9.89
CA ASP A 103 10.42 -4.58 10.40
C ASP A 103 11.14 -5.33 9.27
N GLY A 104 12.04 -6.24 9.63
CA GLY A 104 12.84 -7.01 8.67
C GLY A 104 12.00 -7.94 7.80
N GLU A 105 10.86 -8.39 8.33
CA GLU A 105 9.86 -9.10 7.56
C GLU A 105 9.01 -8.07 6.84
N HIS A 106 8.38 -7.11 7.52
CA HIS A 106 7.42 -6.20 6.89
C HIS A 106 7.94 -4.82 6.47
N ASN A 107 8.38 -4.67 5.23
CA ASN A 107 8.91 -3.39 4.70
C ASN A 107 8.65 -3.13 3.20
N PHE A 108 9.32 -2.16 2.59
CA PHE A 108 9.31 -1.93 1.14
C PHE A 108 10.72 -1.90 0.54
N ASN A 109 11.70 -2.50 1.22
CA ASN A 109 13.06 -2.58 0.67
C ASN A 109 13.05 -3.38 -0.64
N ASN A 110 13.76 -2.85 -1.64
CA ASN A 110 13.85 -3.40 -3.00
C ASN A 110 12.49 -3.55 -3.73
N PHE A 111 11.41 -2.98 -3.19
CA PHE A 111 10.09 -3.19 -3.73
C PHE A 111 9.89 -2.36 -5.02
N PRO A 112 9.38 -2.95 -6.11
CA PRO A 112 9.08 -2.23 -7.34
C PRO A 112 7.69 -1.57 -7.24
N PHE A 113 7.68 -0.25 -7.15
CA PHE A 113 6.51 0.59 -7.33
C PHE A 113 6.39 1.07 -8.77
N TRP A 114 5.20 0.98 -9.35
CA TRP A 114 4.90 1.58 -10.65
C TRP A 114 4.36 2.98 -10.44
N ASP A 115 3.03 3.15 -10.44
CA ASP A 115 2.41 4.39 -10.01
C ASP A 115 1.92 4.22 -8.57
N ALA A 116 2.49 4.95 -7.61
CA ALA A 116 2.17 4.85 -6.20
C ALA A 116 1.86 6.22 -5.57
N ASP A 117 0.72 6.29 -4.89
CA ASP A 117 0.16 7.53 -4.37
C ASP A 117 0.04 7.48 -2.85
N PHE A 118 1.09 7.93 -2.16
CA PHE A 118 1.22 7.98 -0.70
C PHE A 118 0.76 9.31 -0.08
N ILE A 119 -0.07 10.11 -0.75
CA ILE A 119 -0.50 11.40 -0.17
C ILE A 119 -1.20 11.16 1.17
N TRP A 120 -0.81 11.90 2.21
CA TRP A 120 -1.30 11.74 3.59
C TRP A 120 -1.05 10.36 4.21
N ALA A 121 -0.25 9.49 3.61
CA ALA A 121 0.14 8.24 4.24
C ALA A 121 0.91 8.52 5.54
N GLN A 122 0.74 7.67 6.54
CA GLN A 122 1.37 7.79 7.84
C GLN A 122 2.18 6.54 8.12
N PHE A 123 3.47 6.70 8.37
CA PHE A 123 4.36 5.64 8.80
C PHE A 123 4.62 5.82 10.28
N SER A 124 4.04 4.92 11.07
CA SER A 124 3.94 5.09 12.52
C SER A 124 5.19 4.70 13.31
N GLY A 125 6.21 4.20 12.62
CA GLY A 125 7.55 3.92 13.11
C GLY A 125 8.56 4.19 11.99
N ASP A 126 9.66 3.44 11.97
CA ASP A 126 10.61 3.49 10.87
C ASP A 126 9.94 3.04 9.56
N ALA A 127 10.32 3.68 8.45
CA ALA A 127 9.80 3.42 7.13
C ALA A 127 10.94 3.04 6.18
N TYR A 128 10.90 1.81 5.68
CA TYR A 128 12.02 1.21 4.96
C TYR A 128 11.70 1.06 3.47
N PHE A 129 12.33 1.89 2.65
CA PHE A 129 12.25 1.92 1.19
C PHE A 129 13.64 1.77 0.54
N SER A 130 14.61 1.19 1.25
CA SER A 130 15.98 1.06 0.76
C SER A 130 15.99 0.21 -0.52
N GLY A 131 16.59 0.72 -1.59
CA GLY A 131 16.63 0.06 -2.91
C GLY A 131 15.28 -0.04 -3.63
N ALA A 132 14.20 0.55 -3.09
CA ALA A 132 12.88 0.54 -3.73
C ALA A 132 12.93 1.26 -5.10
N LYS A 133 12.16 0.78 -6.06
CA LYS A 133 12.14 1.33 -7.43
C LYS A 133 10.79 1.92 -7.76
N PHE A 134 10.71 3.23 -7.86
CA PHE A 134 9.53 3.98 -8.28
C PHE A 134 9.63 4.27 -9.79
N SER A 135 9.07 3.37 -10.59
CA SER A 135 9.21 3.38 -12.04
C SER A 135 8.26 4.35 -12.75
N GLY A 136 7.13 4.67 -12.12
CA GLY A 136 6.11 5.61 -12.59
C GLY A 136 5.92 6.79 -11.64
N TYR A 137 4.69 7.30 -11.53
CA TYR A 137 4.35 8.42 -10.65
C TYR A 137 4.47 8.04 -9.17
N ALA A 138 5.27 8.76 -8.41
CA ALA A 138 5.42 8.56 -6.96
C ALA A 138 5.09 9.85 -6.20
N ASN A 139 4.17 9.78 -5.24
CA ASN A 139 3.71 10.98 -4.55
C ASN A 139 3.59 10.79 -3.05
N PHE A 140 4.45 11.48 -2.32
CA PHE A 140 4.55 11.47 -0.86
C PHE A 140 4.09 12.79 -0.23
N ARG A 141 3.45 13.68 -0.98
CA ARG A 141 2.97 14.96 -0.44
C ARG A 141 2.13 14.74 0.82
N GLU A 142 2.41 15.52 1.86
CA GLU A 142 1.71 15.42 3.16
C GLU A 142 1.86 14.07 3.88
N ALA A 143 2.71 13.16 3.39
CA ALA A 143 3.02 11.93 4.11
C ALA A 143 3.76 12.26 5.42
N LYS A 144 3.49 11.50 6.47
CA LYS A 144 4.12 11.67 7.79
C LYS A 144 4.95 10.45 8.14
N PHE A 145 6.19 10.69 8.53
CA PHE A 145 7.12 9.68 9.01
C PHE A 145 7.44 9.99 10.47
N TRP A 146 7.03 9.10 11.39
CA TRP A 146 7.24 9.30 12.82
C TRP A 146 8.54 8.67 13.33
N GLY A 147 9.08 7.69 12.60
CA GLY A 147 10.44 7.20 12.76
C GLY A 147 11.36 7.64 11.61
N ASN A 148 12.48 6.95 11.47
CA ASN A 148 13.42 7.15 10.38
C ASN A 148 12.80 6.72 9.05
N ALA A 149 12.94 7.53 8.01
CA ALA A 149 12.55 7.17 6.66
C ALA A 149 13.80 6.86 5.84
N ASP A 150 14.00 5.59 5.48
CA ASP A 150 15.15 5.13 4.73
C ASP A 150 14.82 4.95 3.25
N PHE A 151 15.31 5.88 2.43
CA PHE A 151 15.23 5.83 0.97
C PHE A 151 16.62 5.63 0.33
N ARG A 152 17.60 5.10 1.07
CA ARG A 152 18.94 4.83 0.51
C ARG A 152 18.81 3.92 -0.71
N GLU A 153 19.53 4.26 -1.77
CA GLU A 153 19.52 3.50 -3.04
C GLU A 153 18.13 3.43 -3.74
N ALA A 154 17.10 4.11 -3.23
CA ALA A 154 15.82 4.17 -3.90
C ALA A 154 15.95 4.91 -5.24
N GLN A 155 15.26 4.40 -6.25
CA GLN A 155 15.30 4.94 -7.62
C GLN A 155 13.94 5.52 -7.98
N PHE A 156 13.91 6.78 -8.42
CA PHE A 156 12.71 7.45 -8.91
C PHE A 156 12.93 7.81 -10.38
N THR A 157 12.35 7.03 -11.29
CA THR A 157 12.53 7.24 -12.74
C THR A 157 11.34 7.94 -13.40
N GLY A 158 10.19 7.97 -12.73
CA GLY A 158 9.01 8.74 -13.13
C GLY A 158 8.90 10.09 -12.39
N GLU A 159 7.75 10.77 -12.57
CA GLU A 159 7.47 12.01 -11.83
C GLU A 159 7.35 11.70 -10.32
N CYS A 160 8.12 12.43 -9.51
CA CYS A 160 8.14 12.26 -8.07
C CYS A 160 7.81 13.58 -7.35
N ARG A 161 7.00 13.51 -6.28
CA ARG A 161 6.64 14.64 -5.42
C ARG A 161 6.76 14.24 -3.95
N PHE A 162 7.41 15.08 -3.15
CA PHE A 162 7.49 15.00 -1.69
C PHE A 162 6.81 16.21 -1.06
#